data_AF-A0A367KZD7-F1
#
_entry.id   AF-A0A367KZD7-F1
#
_cell.length_a   1.000
_cell.length_b   1.000
_cell.length_c   1.000
_cell.angle_alpha   90.00
_cell.angle_beta   90.00
_cell.angle_gamma   90.00
#
_symmetry.space_group_name_H-M   'P 1'
#
loop_
_entity.id
_entity.type
_entity.pdbx_description
1 polymer ?
#
loop_
_entity_poly.entity_id
_entity_poly.type
_entity_poly.pdbx_seq_one_letter_code
_entity_poly.pdbx_strand_id
1 'polypeptide(L)'
;MDVMESKPPADDQALCDAQSLEEEQLKMAMKRLKLLHIKARNLRDIIPRIIEPLVQMHPSPDVMFHAFMKAVNDTQAEIKEFTELMKDEESMQVFAQANKSREENPFGGHLRLLHIKKRGTVPKCGDCGAKLSGIPALRPREYANISKPQKTVQRAYGGSRCGGCVRDRIVRAFLIEEQKIVKKVLKEQEQSQKKK
;
A
#
# COMPACT_ATOMS: atom_id res chain seq x y z
N MET A 1 18.62 11.47 40.13
CA MET A 1 18.24 12.56 39.21
C MET A 1 19.50 12.94 38.46
N ASP A 2 19.35 13.18 37.16
CA ASP A 2 20.37 13.59 36.17
C ASP A 2 20.48 12.57 35.06
N VAL A 3 19.46 12.61 34.20
CA VAL A 3 19.51 12.07 32.85
C VAL A 3 20.51 12.95 32.10
N MET A 4 21.72 12.43 31.88
CA MET A 4 22.67 13.07 30.99
C MET A 4 22.14 12.96 29.56
N GLU A 5 21.64 14.07 29.03
CA GLU A 5 21.33 14.26 27.61
C GLU A 5 22.63 14.03 26.81
N SER A 6 22.81 12.82 26.28
CA SER A 6 23.94 12.51 25.41
C SER A 6 23.76 13.26 24.08
N LYS A 7 24.61 14.26 23.84
CA LYS A 7 24.67 15.00 22.58
C LYS A 7 24.87 14.02 21.41
N PRO A 8 23.99 14.01 20.38
CA PRO A 8 24.09 13.07 19.27
C PRO A 8 25.38 13.30 18.46
N PRO A 9 25.89 12.27 17.76
CA PRO A 9 27.12 12.35 16.97
C PRO A 9 26.99 13.42 15.88
N ALA A 10 28.09 14.13 15.59
CA ALA A 10 28.10 15.29 14.69
C ALA A 10 27.53 15.02 13.28
N ASP A 11 27.63 13.77 12.83
CA ASP A 11 27.13 13.32 11.53
C ASP A 11 25.59 13.23 11.47
N ASP A 12 24.93 12.84 12.57
CA ASP A 12 23.46 12.79 12.67
C ASP A 12 22.85 14.19 12.76
N GLN A 13 23.57 15.13 13.39
CA GLN A 13 23.15 16.53 13.48
C GLN A 13 23.15 17.19 12.09
N ALA A 14 24.21 16.97 11.29
CA ALA A 14 24.32 17.51 9.93
C ALA A 14 23.26 16.95 8.96
N LEU A 15 22.89 15.66 9.11
CA LEU A 15 21.79 15.02 8.36
C LEU A 15 20.42 15.61 8.75
N CYS A 16 20.19 15.85 10.04
CA CYS A 16 18.97 16.47 10.53
C CYS A 16 18.84 17.94 10.06
N ASP A 17 19.94 18.69 10.10
CA ASP A 17 19.99 20.08 9.65
C ASP A 17 19.76 20.17 8.13
N ALA A 18 20.34 19.26 7.33
CA ALA A 18 20.10 19.20 5.88
C ALA A 18 18.63 18.88 5.53
N GLN A 19 17.99 17.96 6.27
CA GLN A 19 16.56 17.65 6.11
C GLN A 19 15.69 18.86 6.45
N SER A 20 16.05 19.62 7.49
CA SER A 20 15.29 20.82 7.89
C SER A 20 15.32 21.92 6.82
N LEU A 21 16.48 22.13 6.16
CA LEU A 21 16.63 23.08 5.07
C LEU A 21 15.83 22.68 3.84
N GLU A 22 15.81 21.38 3.50
CA GLU A 22 15.00 20.84 2.40
C GLU A 22 13.50 21.04 2.67
N GLU A 23 13.04 20.78 3.90
CA GLU A 23 11.65 21.03 4.30
C GLU A 23 11.26 22.51 4.20
N GLU A 24 12.16 23.42 4.58
CA GLU A 24 11.93 24.86 4.48
C GLU A 24 11.80 25.31 3.03
N GLN A 25 12.69 24.84 2.16
CA GLN A 25 12.62 25.08 0.71
C GLN A 25 11.29 24.58 0.12
N LEU A 26 10.85 23.38 0.50
CA LEU A 26 9.55 22.83 0.10
C LEU A 26 8.37 23.68 0.61
N LYS A 27 8.43 24.18 1.85
CA LYS A 27 7.41 25.08 2.42
C LYS A 27 7.33 26.39 1.64
N MET A 28 8.47 26.96 1.24
CA MET A 28 8.52 28.17 0.41
C MET A 28 7.96 27.92 -1.00
N ALA A 29 8.36 26.82 -1.64
CA ALA A 29 7.82 26.40 -2.93
C ALA A 29 6.29 26.22 -2.91
N MET A 30 5.74 25.60 -1.86
CA MET A 30 4.30 25.43 -1.70
C MET A 30 3.55 26.76 -1.51
N LYS A 31 4.14 27.71 -0.76
CA LYS A 31 3.58 29.07 -0.63
C LYS A 31 3.55 29.79 -1.98
N ARG A 32 4.63 29.67 -2.76
CA ARG A 32 4.75 30.23 -4.12
C ARG A 32 3.69 29.67 -5.06
N LEU A 33 3.54 28.35 -5.13
CA LEU A 33 2.51 27.68 -5.94
C LEU A 33 1.09 28.08 -5.52
N LYS A 34 0.84 28.21 -4.21
CA LYS A 34 -0.46 28.66 -3.71
C LYS A 34 -0.79 30.08 -4.17
N LEU A 35 0.20 30.99 -4.16
CA LEU A 35 0.05 32.34 -4.67
C LEU A 35 -0.25 32.35 -6.18
N LEU A 36 0.51 31.57 -6.96
CA LEU A 36 0.27 31.38 -8.40
C LEU A 36 -1.15 30.89 -8.68
N HIS A 37 -1.62 29.89 -7.93
CA HIS A 37 -2.97 29.33 -8.08
C HIS A 37 -4.07 30.36 -7.76
N ILE A 38 -3.88 31.18 -6.72
CA ILE A 38 -4.83 32.25 -6.37
C ILE A 38 -4.88 33.28 -7.51
N LYS A 39 -3.73 33.74 -8.01
CA LYS A 39 -3.68 34.70 -9.13
C LYS A 39 -4.32 34.12 -10.39
N ALA A 40 -4.01 32.88 -10.76
CA ALA A 40 -4.61 32.20 -11.90
C ALA A 40 -6.14 32.04 -11.77
N ARG A 41 -6.66 31.88 -10.56
CA ARG A 41 -8.11 31.88 -10.31
C ARG A 41 -8.71 33.26 -10.55
N ASN A 42 -8.10 34.31 -10.01
CA ASN A 42 -8.56 35.68 -10.19
C ASN A 42 -8.61 36.07 -11.68
N LEU A 43 -7.66 35.59 -12.49
CA LEU A 43 -7.66 35.81 -13.94
C LEU A 43 -8.89 35.21 -14.66
N ARG A 44 -9.55 34.19 -14.09
CA ARG A 44 -10.77 33.60 -14.70
C ARG A 44 -11.97 34.53 -14.62
N ASP A 45 -11.99 35.42 -13.64
CA ASP A 45 -13.08 36.38 -13.42
C ASP A 45 -12.90 37.67 -14.25
N ILE A 46 -11.83 37.77 -15.04
CA ILE A 46 -11.52 38.95 -15.86
C ILE A 46 -12.59 39.22 -16.91
N ILE A 47 -13.06 38.20 -17.63
CA ILE A 47 -14.06 38.39 -18.70
C ILE A 47 -15.37 38.96 -18.11
N PRO A 48 -15.93 38.39 -17.03
CA PRO A 48 -17.06 39.03 -16.32
C PRO A 48 -16.78 40.48 -15.90
N ARG A 49 -15.61 40.79 -15.33
CA ARG A 49 -15.25 42.15 -14.85
C ARG A 49 -15.11 43.17 -15.97
N ILE A 50 -14.54 42.78 -17.12
CA ILE A 50 -14.39 43.67 -18.29
C ILE A 50 -15.76 43.98 -18.91
N ILE A 51 -16.67 43.01 -18.92
CA ILE A 51 -17.99 43.15 -19.53
C ILE A 51 -18.97 43.87 -18.60
N GLU A 52 -18.76 43.81 -17.29
CA GLU A 52 -19.64 44.40 -16.28
C GLU A 52 -20.01 45.88 -16.53
N PRO A 53 -19.08 46.78 -16.91
CA PRO A 53 -19.43 48.16 -17.27
C PRO A 53 -20.36 48.26 -18.49
N LEU A 54 -20.37 47.30 -19.40
CA LEU A 54 -21.27 47.32 -20.57
C LEU A 54 -22.70 46.86 -20.24
N VAL A 55 -22.88 46.15 -19.12
CA VAL A 55 -24.17 45.64 -18.66
C VAL A 55 -24.89 46.63 -17.74
N GLN A 56 -24.14 47.50 -17.06
CA GLN A 56 -24.69 48.51 -16.15
C GLN A 56 -25.30 49.71 -16.90
N MET A 57 -26.37 50.29 -16.35
CA MET A 57 -26.99 51.51 -16.87
C MET A 57 -26.13 52.72 -16.53
N HIS A 58 -25.50 53.33 -17.54
CA HIS A 58 -24.69 54.54 -17.38
C HIS A 58 -25.46 55.79 -17.78
N PRO A 59 -25.20 56.95 -17.13
CA PRO A 59 -25.86 58.22 -17.44
C PRO A 59 -25.43 58.79 -18.81
N SER A 60 -24.23 58.47 -19.29
CA SER A 60 -23.75 58.85 -20.62
C SER A 60 -22.82 57.79 -21.24
N PRO A 61 -22.74 57.71 -22.59
CA PRO A 61 -21.87 56.74 -23.29
C PRO A 61 -20.37 56.92 -23.00
N ASP A 62 -19.91 58.15 -22.77
CA ASP A 62 -18.49 58.43 -22.50
C ASP A 62 -18.03 57.85 -21.16
N VAL A 63 -18.89 57.90 -20.14
CA VAL A 63 -18.61 57.33 -18.81
C VAL A 63 -18.50 55.81 -18.89
N MET A 64 -19.36 55.17 -19.70
CA MET A 64 -19.30 53.73 -19.98
C MET A 64 -17.97 53.34 -20.64
N PHE A 65 -17.55 54.08 -21.68
CA PHE A 65 -16.30 53.82 -22.39
C PHE A 65 -15.07 53.99 -21.49
N HIS A 66 -15.03 55.04 -20.66
CA HIS A 66 -13.94 55.24 -19.70
C HIS A 66 -13.89 54.15 -18.62
N ALA A 67 -15.04 53.71 -18.10
CA ALA A 67 -15.11 52.61 -17.14
C ALA A 67 -14.64 51.28 -17.74
N PHE A 68 -15.03 51.00 -18.98
CA PHE A 68 -14.57 49.85 -19.74
C PHE A 68 -13.05 49.90 -19.99
N MET A 69 -12.53 51.02 -20.50
CA MET A 69 -11.09 51.19 -20.76
C MET A 69 -10.25 51.09 -19.49
N LYS A 70 -10.76 51.58 -18.35
CA LYS A 70 -10.13 51.39 -17.04
C LYS A 70 -10.08 49.90 -16.66
N ALA A 71 -11.19 49.18 -16.77
CA ALA A 71 -11.24 47.74 -16.49
C ALA A 71 -10.28 46.95 -17.41
N VAL A 72 -10.17 47.33 -18.68
CA VAL A 72 -9.20 46.73 -19.62
C VAL A 72 -7.75 47.01 -19.19
N ASN A 73 -7.42 48.23 -18.76
CA ASN A 73 -6.07 48.56 -18.32
C ASN A 73 -5.70 47.86 -17.00
N ASP A 74 -6.63 47.81 -16.04
CA ASP A 74 -6.44 47.13 -14.76
C ASP A 74 -6.20 45.63 -14.97
N THR A 75 -6.96 45.00 -15.87
CA THR A 75 -6.79 43.58 -16.21
C THR A 75 -5.50 43.30 -16.98
N GLN A 76 -5.06 44.22 -17.85
CA GLN A 76 -3.75 44.12 -18.49
C GLN A 76 -2.61 44.19 -17.46
N ALA A 77 -2.75 44.99 -16.41
CA ALA A 77 -1.78 45.03 -15.31
C ALA A 77 -1.77 43.71 -14.53
N GLU A 78 -2.94 43.16 -14.19
CA GLU A 78 -3.07 41.85 -13.51
C GLU A 78 -2.47 40.70 -14.33
N ILE A 79 -2.71 40.68 -15.65
CA ILE A 79 -2.14 39.68 -16.56
C ILE A 79 -0.62 39.81 -16.60
N LYS A 80 -0.09 41.03 -16.72
CA LYS A 80 1.36 41.28 -16.70
C LYS A 80 1.98 40.76 -15.40
N GLU A 81 1.41 41.13 -14.25
CA GLU A 81 1.86 40.69 -12.94
C GLU A 81 1.87 39.16 -12.81
N PHE A 82 0.85 38.47 -13.36
CA PHE A 82 0.83 37.00 -13.38
C PHE A 82 1.87 36.41 -14.32
N THR A 83 2.06 36.98 -15.51
CA THR A 83 3.02 36.47 -16.49
C THR A 83 4.47 36.64 -16.02
N GLU A 84 4.77 37.73 -15.31
CA GLU A 84 6.05 37.93 -14.63
C GLU A 84 6.24 36.87 -13.54
N LEU A 85 5.23 36.69 -12.69
CA LEU A 85 5.31 35.74 -11.59
C LEU A 85 5.48 34.26 -12.04
N MET A 86 4.91 33.92 -13.20
CA MET A 86 5.10 32.61 -13.84
C MET A 86 6.51 32.43 -14.43
N LYS A 87 7.15 33.51 -14.88
CA LYS A 87 8.49 33.51 -15.48
C LYS A 87 9.62 33.69 -14.46
N ASP A 88 9.28 34.09 -13.24
CA ASP A 88 10.26 34.21 -12.15
C ASP A 88 11.04 32.90 -11.95
N GLU A 89 12.33 33.07 -11.62
CA GLU A 89 13.29 31.97 -11.53
C GLU A 89 12.86 30.90 -10.52
N GLU A 90 12.38 31.32 -9.34
CA GLU A 90 11.87 30.41 -8.31
C GLU A 90 10.67 29.57 -8.79
N SER A 91 9.74 30.19 -9.53
CA SER A 91 8.57 29.49 -10.08
C SER A 91 8.99 28.44 -11.11
N MET A 92 9.92 28.81 -12.00
CA MET A 92 10.48 27.90 -13.00
C MET A 92 11.22 26.72 -12.37
N GLN A 93 12.01 26.95 -11.33
CA GLN A 93 12.72 25.90 -10.60
C GLN A 93 11.75 24.90 -9.98
N VAL A 94 10.67 25.37 -9.36
CA VAL A 94 9.62 24.51 -8.78
C VAL A 94 8.92 23.67 -9.86
N PHE A 95 8.62 24.24 -11.02
CA PHE A 95 8.01 23.50 -12.14
C PHE A 95 8.97 22.46 -12.74
N ALA A 96 10.26 22.80 -12.88
CA ALA A 96 11.27 21.87 -13.35
C ALA A 96 11.44 20.69 -12.39
N GLN A 97 11.46 20.94 -11.08
CA GLN A 97 11.51 19.91 -10.04
C GLN A 97 10.26 19.00 -10.10
N ALA A 98 9.08 19.56 -10.27
CA ALA A 98 7.83 18.79 -10.37
C ALA A 98 7.78 17.92 -11.64
N ASN A 99 8.26 18.43 -12.78
CA ASN A 99 8.33 17.66 -14.03
C ASN A 99 9.32 16.51 -13.91
N LYS A 100 10.52 16.77 -13.36
CA LYS A 100 11.54 15.75 -13.10
C LYS A 100 11.01 14.65 -12.19
N SER A 101 10.32 15.01 -11.10
CA SER A 101 9.71 14.05 -10.18
C SER A 101 8.64 13.17 -10.84
N ARG A 102 7.82 13.75 -11.74
CA ARG A 102 6.81 13.01 -12.52
C ARG A 102 7.42 12.04 -13.53
N GLU A 103 8.54 12.42 -14.15
CA GLU A 103 9.27 11.59 -15.10
C GLU A 103 9.95 10.40 -14.41
N GLU A 104 10.56 10.64 -13.24
CA GLU A 104 11.18 9.60 -12.41
C GLU A 104 10.15 8.62 -11.83
N ASN A 105 8.96 9.11 -11.47
CA ASN A 105 7.89 8.31 -10.89
C ASN A 105 6.55 8.50 -11.63
N PRO A 106 6.39 7.91 -12.84
CA PRO A 106 5.19 8.10 -13.67
C PRO A 106 3.91 7.52 -13.06
N PHE A 107 4.05 6.57 -12.12
CA PHE A 107 2.93 6.01 -11.34
C PHE A 107 2.70 6.74 -9.98
N GLY A 108 3.44 7.82 -9.72
CA GLY A 108 3.52 8.48 -8.42
C GLY A 108 2.21 9.16 -7.98
N GLY A 109 1.66 8.70 -6.85
CA GLY A 109 0.59 9.39 -6.11
C GLY A 109 -0.81 8.77 -6.19
N HIS A 110 -1.01 7.68 -6.93
CA HIS A 110 -2.28 6.94 -6.88
C HIS A 110 -2.36 6.07 -5.63
N LEU A 111 -2.72 6.67 -4.50
CA LEU A 111 -3.18 5.95 -3.32
C LEU A 111 -4.52 5.27 -3.63
N ARG A 112 -4.46 4.03 -4.15
CA ARG A 112 -5.63 3.18 -4.35
C ARG A 112 -5.73 2.20 -3.20
N LEU A 113 -6.91 2.13 -2.58
CA LEU A 113 -7.23 1.06 -1.62
C LEU A 113 -7.30 -0.27 -2.38
N LEU A 114 -6.28 -1.12 -2.19
CA LEU A 114 -6.31 -2.50 -2.67
C LEU A 114 -7.14 -3.34 -1.70
N HIS A 115 -8.15 -4.03 -2.22
CA HIS A 115 -8.92 -5.00 -1.44
C HIS A 115 -8.05 -6.22 -1.14
N ILE A 116 -7.50 -6.27 0.07
CA ILE A 116 -6.68 -7.40 0.53
C ILE A 116 -7.60 -8.60 0.80
N LYS A 117 -7.32 -9.73 0.14
CA LYS A 117 -8.03 -10.99 0.40
C LYS A 117 -7.67 -11.51 1.80
N LYS A 118 -8.65 -12.05 2.56
CA LYS A 118 -8.36 -12.71 3.86
C LYS A 118 -7.36 -13.86 3.64
N ARG A 119 -6.40 -13.99 4.54
CA ARG A 119 -5.34 -15.01 4.47
C ARG A 119 -5.93 -16.42 4.53
N GLY A 120 -5.31 -17.36 3.80
CA GLY A 120 -5.64 -18.79 3.88
C GLY A 120 -5.10 -19.40 5.18
N THR A 121 -5.69 -20.53 5.59
CA THR A 121 -5.23 -21.30 6.75
C THR A 121 -4.44 -22.53 6.30
N VAL A 122 -3.35 -22.84 7.01
CA VAL A 122 -2.56 -24.05 6.74
C VAL A 122 -3.38 -25.31 7.10
N PRO A 123 -3.39 -26.35 6.25
CA PRO A 123 -4.00 -27.63 6.59
C PRO A 123 -3.38 -28.25 7.85
N LYS A 124 -4.24 -28.82 8.72
CA LYS A 124 -3.84 -29.42 9.99
C LYS A 124 -3.92 -30.94 9.91
N CYS A 125 -3.09 -31.61 10.70
CA CYS A 125 -3.13 -33.05 10.89
C CYS A 125 -4.45 -33.45 11.57
N GLY A 126 -5.15 -34.45 11.04
CA GLY A 126 -6.39 -34.94 11.62
C GLY A 126 -6.28 -35.69 12.95
N ASP A 127 -5.07 -36.07 13.39
CA ASP A 127 -4.87 -36.72 14.69
C ASP A 127 -4.36 -35.71 15.75
N CYS A 128 -3.24 -35.03 15.49
CA CYS A 128 -2.60 -34.15 16.47
C CYS A 128 -2.89 -32.65 16.28
N GLY A 129 -3.60 -32.25 15.22
CA GLY A 129 -3.88 -30.83 14.93
C GLY A 129 -2.67 -29.99 14.49
N ALA A 130 -1.47 -30.58 14.41
CA ALA A 130 -0.26 -29.88 13.97
C ALA A 130 -0.36 -29.42 12.51
N LYS A 131 0.27 -28.28 12.19
CA LYS A 131 0.32 -27.76 10.82
C LYS A 131 1.08 -28.73 9.91
N LEU A 132 0.53 -29.02 8.74
CA LEU A 132 1.17 -29.93 7.79
C LEU A 132 2.23 -29.18 6.97
N SER A 133 3.48 -29.63 7.09
CA SER A 133 4.60 -29.12 6.29
C SER A 133 4.47 -29.53 4.83
N GLY A 134 4.90 -28.64 3.93
CA GLY A 134 4.92 -28.88 2.49
C GLY A 134 3.61 -28.60 1.75
N ILE A 135 2.58 -28.07 2.43
CA ILE A 135 1.31 -27.69 1.80
C ILE A 135 1.04 -26.20 2.04
N PRO A 136 0.77 -25.40 0.99
CA PRO A 136 0.64 -23.96 1.09
C PRO A 136 -0.66 -23.53 1.78
N ALA A 137 -0.64 -22.38 2.48
CA ALA A 137 -1.80 -21.83 3.16
C ALA A 137 -2.68 -21.02 2.20
N LEU A 138 -3.52 -21.69 1.42
CA LEU A 138 -4.36 -21.06 0.39
C LEU A 138 -5.85 -21.14 0.72
N ARG A 139 -6.65 -20.33 0.03
CA ARG A 139 -8.12 -20.43 0.09
C ARG A 139 -8.65 -21.59 -0.75
N PRO A 140 -9.84 -22.13 -0.46
CA PRO A 140 -10.41 -23.26 -1.22
C PRO A 140 -10.46 -23.04 -2.74
N ARG A 141 -10.77 -21.81 -3.19
CA ARG A 141 -10.78 -21.47 -4.62
C ARG A 141 -9.38 -21.46 -5.26
N GLU A 142 -8.37 -21.02 -4.52
CA GLU A 142 -6.97 -21.03 -4.97
C GLU A 142 -6.44 -22.46 -5.01
N TYR A 143 -6.85 -23.30 -4.06
CA TYR A 143 -6.58 -24.74 -4.07
C TYR A 143 -7.12 -25.45 -5.30
N ALA A 144 -8.18 -24.98 -5.95
CA ALA A 144 -8.65 -25.57 -7.20
C ALA A 144 -7.64 -25.36 -8.34
N ASN A 145 -6.99 -24.19 -8.37
CA ASN A 145 -6.12 -23.76 -9.47
C ASN A 145 -4.69 -24.30 -9.39
N ILE A 146 -4.18 -24.62 -8.20
CA ILE A 146 -2.81 -25.12 -8.07
C ILE A 146 -2.67 -26.56 -8.58
N SER A 147 -1.44 -26.97 -8.90
CA SER A 147 -1.13 -28.32 -9.36
C SER A 147 -1.22 -29.35 -8.23
N LYS A 148 -1.43 -30.62 -8.56
CA LYS A 148 -1.51 -31.73 -7.59
C LYS A 148 -0.29 -31.83 -6.64
N PRO A 149 0.98 -31.79 -7.10
CA PRO A 149 2.14 -31.97 -6.21
C PRO A 149 2.28 -30.85 -5.16
N GLN A 150 1.65 -29.69 -5.37
CA GLN A 150 1.62 -28.61 -4.38
C GLN A 150 0.54 -28.84 -3.30
N LYS A 151 -0.46 -29.70 -3.56
CA LYS A 151 -1.56 -30.01 -2.62
C LYS A 151 -1.25 -31.20 -1.73
N THR A 152 -0.35 -32.08 -2.15
CA THR A 152 -0.13 -33.39 -1.52
C THR A 152 1.32 -33.59 -1.14
N VAL A 153 1.57 -34.56 -0.25
CA VAL A 153 2.93 -35.02 0.07
C VAL A 153 3.06 -36.48 -0.38
N GLN A 154 4.19 -36.84 -0.96
CA GLN A 154 4.51 -38.18 -1.47
C GLN A 154 4.72 -39.19 -0.31
N ARG A 155 3.64 -39.57 0.39
CA ARG A 155 3.61 -40.62 1.42
C ARG A 155 2.18 -41.12 1.68
N ALA A 156 2.04 -42.22 2.42
CA ALA A 156 0.75 -42.66 2.94
C ALA A 156 0.10 -41.58 3.81
N TYR A 157 -1.21 -41.32 3.59
CA TYR A 157 -1.96 -40.23 4.22
C TYR A 157 -1.34 -38.83 4.04
N GLY A 158 -0.61 -38.63 2.93
CA GLY A 158 -0.01 -37.34 2.58
C GLY A 158 -1.04 -36.22 2.50
N GLY A 159 -0.81 -35.15 3.25
CA GLY A 159 -1.70 -33.98 3.29
C GLY A 159 -2.94 -34.08 4.16
N SER A 160 -3.19 -35.23 4.79
CA SER A 160 -4.19 -35.36 5.85
C SER A 160 -3.56 -35.60 7.22
N ARG A 161 -2.43 -36.33 7.28
CA ARG A 161 -1.72 -36.68 8.53
C ARG A 161 -0.24 -36.34 8.46
N CYS A 162 0.33 -35.99 9.62
CA CYS A 162 1.76 -35.71 9.76
C CYS A 162 2.57 -37.02 9.79
N GLY A 163 3.88 -36.94 9.53
CA GLY A 163 4.75 -38.12 9.51
C GLY A 163 4.86 -38.84 10.86
N GLY A 164 4.67 -38.14 11.99
CA GLY A 164 4.59 -38.75 13.32
C GLY A 164 3.38 -39.68 13.44
N CYS A 165 2.18 -39.14 13.25
CA CYS A 165 0.94 -39.91 13.38
C CYS A 165 0.83 -41.06 12.36
N VAL A 166 1.43 -40.92 11.17
CA VAL A 166 1.49 -42.02 10.20
C VAL A 166 2.36 -43.17 10.71
N ARG A 167 3.53 -42.87 11.31
CA ARG A 167 4.39 -43.90 11.94
C ARG A 167 3.67 -44.59 13.09
N ASP A 168 3.02 -43.82 13.97
CA ASP A 168 2.27 -44.38 15.10
C ASP A 168 1.15 -45.31 14.64
N ARG A 169 0.45 -44.96 13.55
CA ARG A 169 -0.59 -45.82 12.95
C ARG A 169 -0.03 -47.12 12.43
N ILE A 170 1.11 -47.08 11.73
CA ILE A 170 1.75 -48.28 11.17
C ILE A 170 2.21 -49.20 12.31
N VAL A 171 2.94 -48.66 13.29
CA VAL A 171 3.45 -49.45 14.43
C VAL A 171 2.30 -50.00 15.27
N ARG A 172 1.27 -49.19 15.54
CA ARG A 172 0.10 -49.65 16.30
C ARG A 172 -0.66 -50.76 15.57
N ALA A 173 -0.85 -50.64 14.25
CA ALA A 173 -1.52 -51.67 13.46
C ALA A 173 -0.74 -52.99 13.50
N PHE A 174 0.57 -52.93 13.27
CA PHE A 174 1.46 -54.08 13.35
C PHE A 174 1.40 -54.77 14.71
N LEU A 175 1.64 -54.03 15.80
CA LEU A 175 1.64 -54.61 17.16
C LEU A 175 0.29 -55.22 17.55
N ILE A 176 -0.82 -54.62 17.11
CA ILE A 176 -2.16 -55.17 17.38
C ILE A 176 -2.37 -56.49 16.63
N GLU A 177 -1.89 -56.60 15.39
CA GLU A 177 -1.95 -57.86 14.64
C GLU A 177 -1.09 -58.94 15.26
N GLU A 178 0.15 -58.63 15.63
CA GLU A 178 1.04 -59.56 16.33
C GLU A 178 0.42 -60.06 17.64
N GLN A 179 -0.11 -59.15 18.46
CA GLN A 179 -0.82 -59.53 19.68
C GLN A 179 -2.06 -60.39 19.42
N LYS A 180 -2.79 -60.16 18.31
CA LYS A 180 -3.93 -61.00 17.93
C LYS A 180 -3.50 -62.41 17.55
N ILE A 181 -2.38 -62.56 16.83
CA ILE A 181 -1.83 -63.87 16.45
C ILE A 181 -1.39 -64.64 17.68
N VAL A 182 -0.59 -64.00 18.56
CA VAL A 182 -0.14 -64.62 19.82
C VAL A 182 -1.32 -65.09 20.67
N LYS A 183 -2.36 -64.26 20.80
CA LYS A 183 -3.59 -64.62 21.53
C LYS A 183 -4.35 -65.80 20.90
N LYS A 184 -4.28 -66.00 19.58
CA LYS A 184 -4.90 -67.16 18.93
C LYS A 184 -4.11 -68.43 19.20
N VAL A 185 -2.79 -68.39 19.02
CA VAL A 185 -1.89 -69.54 19.25
C VAL A 185 -1.96 -70.02 20.71
N LEU A 186 -1.94 -69.11 21.68
CA LEU A 186 -2.06 -69.48 23.09
C LEU A 186 -3.39 -70.18 23.40
N LYS A 187 -4.51 -69.70 22.83
CA LYS A 187 -5.83 -70.35 22.97
C LYS A 187 -5.86 -71.74 22.34
N GLU A 188 -5.25 -71.92 21.17
CA GLU A 188 -5.17 -73.23 20.49
C GLU A 188 -4.31 -74.22 21.30
N GLN A 189 -3.20 -73.77 21.87
CA GLN A 189 -2.35 -74.58 22.76
C GLN A 189 -3.09 -75.01 24.03
N GLU A 190 -3.77 -74.09 24.72
CA GLU A 190 -4.60 -74.40 25.90
C GLU A 190 -5.72 -75.42 25.57
N GLN A 191 -6.35 -75.30 24.40
CA GLN A 191 -7.38 -76.24 23.94
C GLN A 191 -6.79 -77.62 23.63
N SER A 192 -5.59 -77.68 23.05
CA SER A 192 -4.90 -78.96 22.77
C SER A 192 -4.45 -79.67 24.06
N GLN A 193 -4.03 -78.93 25.09
CA GLN A 193 -3.64 -79.49 26.38
C GLN A 193 -4.84 -80.02 27.16
N LYS A 194 -6.00 -79.35 27.11
CA LYS A 194 -7.24 -79.82 27.77
C LYS A 194 -7.88 -81.05 27.12
N LYS A 195 -7.53 -81.35 25.86
CA LYS A 195 -8.03 -82.53 25.12
C LYS A 195 -7.17 -83.78 25.30
N LYS A 196 -5.95 -83.64 25.84
CA LYS A 196 -5.14 -84.77 26.31
C LYS A 196 -5.50 -85.10 27.75
#